data_AF-X1L195-F1
#
_entry.id   AF-X1L195-F1
#
_cell.length_a   1.000
_cell.length_b   1.000
_cell.length_c   1.000
_cell.angle_alpha   90.00
_cell.angle_beta   90.00
_cell.angle_gamma   90.00
#
_symmetry.space_group_name_H-M   'P 1'
#
loop_
_entity.id
_entity.type
_entity.pdbx_description
1 polymer ?
#
loop_
_entity_poly.entity_id
_entity_poly.type
_entity_poly.pdbx_seq_one_letter_code
_entity_poly.pdbx_strand_id
1 'polypeptide(L)'
;RSSNWNPPKVDTNAPEGVMVTDSFQAEKTQAHLASGGKVLLLPKLDKLPHSVKGGFQCDFWSPMFSVAAKKRGLPIPPGTLGFLCDPKSPALAKFPTEFHSNWQWWHLVKNSRPIQFDDTPDDYRPMVQVIDNFVRNHKLGLIAETKVGKGKMLICAIDLLGNQDKPEARQLLHSLLQYTDSRKFAPKAEIDGELLKKLLPITRDSHALYRR
;
A
#
# COMPACT_ATOMS: atom_id res chain seq x y z
N ARG A 1 28.93 9.22 10.25
CA ARG A 1 28.44 8.29 11.30
C ARG A 1 27.81 7.10 10.58
N SER A 2 28.50 5.97 10.53
CA SER A 2 28.00 4.72 9.96
C SER A 2 26.88 4.18 10.86
N SER A 3 25.63 4.43 10.50
CA SER A 3 24.48 3.81 11.15
C SER A 3 24.46 2.33 10.76
N ASN A 4 24.66 1.45 11.74
CA ASN A 4 24.47 0.02 11.61
C ASN A 4 23.08 -0.25 11.00
N TRP A 5 23.05 -0.78 9.77
CA TRP A 5 21.85 -1.03 8.95
C TRP A 5 21.00 -2.23 9.44
N ASN A 6 21.32 -2.83 10.59
CA ASN A 6 20.51 -3.92 11.14
C ASN A 6 19.55 -3.34 12.19
N PRO A 7 18.32 -2.95 11.83
CA PRO A 7 17.36 -2.53 12.85
C PRO A 7 17.15 -3.71 13.82
N PRO A 8 17.07 -3.44 15.14
CA PRO A 8 16.69 -4.46 16.10
C PRO A 8 15.37 -5.14 15.67
N LYS A 9 15.14 -6.39 16.09
CA LYS A 9 13.85 -7.06 15.84
C LYS A 9 12.72 -6.17 16.40
N VAL A 10 12.01 -5.48 15.50
CA VAL A 10 10.88 -4.63 15.84
C VAL A 10 9.63 -5.49 15.98
N ASP A 11 8.73 -5.05 16.87
CA ASP A 11 7.45 -5.72 17.06
C ASP A 11 6.52 -5.48 15.86
N THR A 12 6.09 -6.57 15.23
CA THR A 12 5.18 -6.58 14.09
C THR A 12 3.84 -7.22 14.42
N ASN A 13 3.55 -7.47 15.70
CA ASN A 13 2.26 -7.98 16.14
C ASN A 13 1.20 -6.88 16.06
N ALA A 14 -0.02 -7.27 15.67
CA ALA A 14 -1.15 -6.36 15.64
C ALA A 14 -1.51 -5.90 17.06
N PRO A 15 -1.59 -4.58 17.33
CA PRO A 15 -2.13 -4.08 18.59
C PRO A 15 -3.60 -4.51 18.79
N GLU A 16 -4.06 -4.70 20.03
CA GLU A 16 -5.42 -5.20 20.33
C GLU A 16 -6.53 -4.37 19.68
N GLY A 17 -6.34 -3.06 19.53
CA GLY A 17 -7.32 -2.14 18.94
C GLY A 17 -7.29 -2.06 17.40
N VAL A 18 -6.40 -2.80 16.73
CA VAL A 18 -6.19 -2.74 15.28
C VAL A 18 -6.45 -4.10 14.64
N MET A 19 -7.40 -4.13 13.71
CA MET A 19 -7.62 -5.31 12.87
C MET A 19 -6.69 -5.27 11.67
N VAL A 20 -5.82 -6.27 11.54
CA VAL A 20 -5.04 -6.51 10.31
C VAL A 20 -5.79 -7.53 9.46
N THR A 21 -6.05 -7.23 8.20
CA THR A 21 -6.81 -8.11 7.29
C THR A 21 -6.35 -7.93 5.84
N ASP A 22 -6.65 -8.91 4.99
CA ASP A 22 -6.39 -8.89 3.55
C ASP A 22 -7.65 -8.65 2.70
N SER A 23 -8.83 -8.56 3.34
CA SER A 23 -10.11 -8.46 2.65
C SER A 23 -10.98 -7.37 3.26
N PHE A 24 -11.20 -6.31 2.48
CA PHE A 24 -12.14 -5.25 2.84
C PHE A 24 -13.56 -5.80 2.97
N GLN A 25 -13.99 -6.63 2.02
CA GLN A 25 -15.37 -7.11 1.93
C GLN A 25 -15.68 -8.32 2.83
N ALA A 26 -14.70 -8.84 3.56
CA ALA A 26 -14.98 -9.89 4.55
C ALA A 26 -15.97 -9.36 5.62
N GLU A 27 -16.93 -10.21 6.00
CA GLU A 27 -17.99 -9.85 6.95
C GLU A 27 -17.42 -9.29 8.26
N LYS A 28 -16.37 -9.93 8.79
CA LYS A 28 -15.68 -9.50 10.01
C LYS A 28 -15.06 -8.10 9.86
N THR A 29 -14.47 -7.79 8.71
CA THR A 29 -13.88 -6.47 8.41
C THR A 29 -14.96 -5.40 8.35
N GLN A 30 -16.06 -5.68 7.64
CA GLN A 30 -17.19 -4.77 7.53
C GLN A 30 -17.86 -4.51 8.89
N ALA A 31 -18.07 -5.55 9.70
CA ALA A 31 -18.62 -5.42 11.04
C ALA A 31 -17.71 -4.59 11.97
N HIS A 32 -16.40 -4.80 11.91
CA HIS A 32 -15.42 -4.02 12.68
C HIS A 32 -15.37 -2.55 12.25
N LEU A 33 -15.46 -2.25 10.96
CA LEU A 33 -15.55 -0.86 10.48
C LEU A 33 -16.88 -0.22 10.90
N ALA A 34 -17.99 -0.95 10.83
CA ALA A 34 -19.31 -0.45 11.21
C ALA A 34 -19.42 -0.09 12.71
N SER A 35 -18.66 -0.79 13.58
CA SER A 35 -18.58 -0.48 15.00
C SER A 35 -17.62 0.68 15.35
N GLY A 36 -16.94 1.26 14.35
CA GLY A 36 -15.97 2.34 14.55
C GLY A 36 -14.52 1.87 14.73
N GLY A 37 -14.24 0.61 14.42
CA GLY A 37 -12.92 0.01 14.51
C GLY A 37 -11.90 0.58 13.53
N LYS A 38 -10.62 0.28 13.82
CA LYS A 38 -9.47 0.64 13.00
C LYS A 38 -8.96 -0.58 12.26
N VAL A 39 -8.70 -0.44 10.97
CA VAL A 39 -8.23 -1.51 10.09
C VAL A 39 -6.90 -1.11 9.43
N LEU A 40 -5.93 -2.01 9.47
CA LEU A 40 -4.81 -2.04 8.52
C LEU A 40 -5.11 -3.12 7.46
N LEU A 41 -5.43 -2.69 6.25
CA LEU A 41 -5.73 -3.56 5.12
C LEU A 41 -4.47 -3.81 4.28
N LEU A 42 -4.08 -5.08 4.16
CA LEU A 42 -2.99 -5.58 3.32
C LEU A 42 -3.58 -6.47 2.22
N PRO A 43 -4.14 -5.90 1.14
CA PRO A 43 -4.88 -6.68 0.16
C PRO A 43 -3.97 -7.67 -0.58
N LYS A 44 -4.54 -8.80 -1.01
CA LYS A 44 -3.86 -9.72 -1.93
C LYS A 44 -3.56 -9.01 -3.24
N LEU A 45 -2.27 -8.80 -3.52
CA LEU A 45 -1.82 -7.96 -4.63
C LEU A 45 -2.34 -8.47 -5.99
N ASP A 46 -2.26 -9.77 -6.25
CA ASP A 46 -2.71 -10.40 -7.50
C ASP A 46 -4.22 -10.25 -7.77
N LYS A 47 -4.99 -9.81 -6.76
CA LYS A 47 -6.45 -9.63 -6.85
C LYS A 47 -6.87 -8.16 -7.00
N LEU A 48 -5.92 -7.22 -7.11
CA LEU A 48 -6.22 -5.79 -7.30
C LEU A 48 -6.45 -5.46 -8.78
N PRO A 49 -7.70 -5.26 -9.24
CA PRO A 49 -8.01 -5.10 -10.67
C PRO A 49 -7.57 -3.74 -11.22
N HIS A 50 -7.69 -2.70 -10.40
CA HIS A 50 -7.35 -1.31 -10.74
C HIS A 50 -5.99 -0.96 -10.14
N SER A 51 -4.95 -1.63 -10.61
CA SER A 51 -3.59 -1.44 -10.12
C SER A 51 -2.54 -1.68 -11.20
N VAL A 52 -1.37 -1.07 -11.03
CA VAL A 52 -0.18 -1.38 -11.82
C VAL A 52 0.78 -2.25 -11.02
N LYS A 53 1.67 -2.99 -11.68
CA LYS A 53 2.76 -3.69 -10.98
C LYS A 53 3.72 -2.65 -10.38
N GLY A 54 4.17 -2.82 -9.15
CA GLY A 54 5.19 -1.95 -8.58
C GLY A 54 6.55 -2.11 -9.27
N GLY A 55 7.31 -1.01 -9.37
CA GLY A 55 8.64 -0.98 -9.95
C GLY A 55 9.50 0.11 -9.32
N PHE A 56 10.77 -0.21 -9.07
CA PHE A 56 11.71 0.75 -8.51
C PHE A 56 12.33 1.64 -9.59
N GLN A 57 12.60 1.08 -10.77
CA GLN A 57 13.17 1.84 -11.87
C GLN A 57 12.14 2.83 -12.43
N CYS A 58 12.56 4.08 -12.62
CA CYS A 58 11.76 5.08 -13.31
C CYS A 58 11.60 4.70 -14.78
N ASP A 59 10.40 4.94 -15.32
CA ASP A 59 10.18 4.89 -16.76
C ASP A 59 11.01 5.94 -17.50
N PHE A 60 11.21 5.70 -18.79
CA PHE A 60 11.86 6.65 -19.67
C PHE A 60 10.82 7.57 -20.33
N TRP A 61 11.24 8.73 -20.83
CA TRP A 61 10.34 9.71 -21.45
C TRP A 61 9.63 9.22 -22.72
N SER A 62 9.95 8.01 -23.22
CA SER A 62 9.33 7.42 -24.40
C SER A 62 8.84 5.99 -24.13
N PRO A 63 7.80 5.52 -24.82
CA PRO A 63 7.27 4.17 -24.64
C PRO A 63 8.18 3.07 -25.23
N MET A 64 9.41 3.41 -25.64
CA MET A 64 10.34 2.52 -26.34
C MET A 64 10.54 1.19 -25.60
N PHE A 65 10.74 1.23 -24.27
CA PHE A 65 10.94 0.01 -23.47
C PHE A 65 9.69 -0.87 -23.43
N SER A 66 8.51 -0.28 -23.24
CA SER A 66 7.24 -0.99 -23.25
C SER A 66 6.93 -1.61 -24.62
N VAL A 67 7.21 -0.88 -25.71
CA VAL A 67 7.06 -1.37 -27.09
C VAL A 67 8.05 -2.51 -27.37
N ALA A 68 9.31 -2.36 -26.97
CA ALA A 68 10.34 -3.39 -27.15
C ALA A 68 10.03 -4.66 -26.35
N ALA A 69 9.58 -4.52 -25.09
CA ALA A 69 9.17 -5.64 -24.26
C ALA A 69 8.01 -6.42 -24.91
N LYS A 70 6.98 -5.70 -25.38
CA LYS A 70 5.83 -6.29 -26.08
C LYS A 70 6.26 -7.06 -27.34
N LYS A 71 7.12 -6.45 -28.18
CA LYS A 71 7.63 -7.09 -29.41
C LYS A 71 8.44 -8.37 -29.11
N ARG A 72 9.10 -8.44 -27.95
CA ARG A 72 9.94 -9.57 -27.52
C ARG A 72 9.19 -10.59 -26.66
N GLY A 73 7.89 -10.42 -26.41
CA GLY A 73 7.13 -11.29 -25.51
C GLY A 73 7.58 -11.24 -24.05
N LEU A 74 8.23 -10.14 -23.63
CA LEU A 74 8.71 -9.95 -22.26
C LEU A 74 7.64 -9.26 -21.40
N PRO A 75 7.69 -9.41 -20.06
CA PRO A 75 6.84 -8.64 -19.15
C PRO A 75 6.97 -7.14 -19.42
N ILE A 76 5.83 -6.47 -19.58
CA ILE A 76 5.78 -5.03 -19.80
C ILE A 76 6.24 -4.34 -18.51
N PRO A 77 7.21 -3.43 -18.55
CA PRO A 77 7.63 -2.69 -17.37
C PRO A 77 6.44 -1.89 -16.81
N PRO A 78 6.37 -1.69 -15.48
CA PRO A 78 5.34 -0.85 -14.86
C PRO A 78 5.17 0.49 -15.53
N GLY A 79 6.28 1.14 -15.89
CA GLY A 79 6.27 2.47 -16.48
C GLY A 79 5.88 3.55 -15.48
N THR A 80 6.24 3.41 -14.20
CA THR A 80 6.05 4.43 -13.16
C THR A 80 7.34 5.23 -12.97
N LEU A 81 7.24 6.47 -12.49
CA LEU A 81 8.35 7.42 -12.40
C LEU A 81 8.84 7.62 -10.94
N GLY A 82 8.78 6.55 -10.14
CA GLY A 82 9.04 6.60 -8.70
C GLY A 82 7.80 6.97 -7.88
N PHE A 83 8.00 7.44 -6.66
CA PHE A 83 6.90 7.88 -5.78
C PHE A 83 7.32 9.04 -4.90
N LEU A 84 6.32 9.75 -4.38
CA LEU A 84 6.45 10.81 -3.39
C LEU A 84 5.76 10.41 -2.09
N CYS A 85 6.32 10.83 -0.96
CA CYS A 85 5.68 10.72 0.34
C CYS A 85 6.14 11.88 1.24
N ASP A 86 5.41 12.18 2.32
CA ASP A 86 5.89 13.10 3.34
C ASP A 86 6.62 12.31 4.45
N PRO A 87 7.95 12.46 4.62
CA PRO A 87 8.70 11.78 5.68
C PRO A 87 8.26 12.18 7.09
N LYS A 88 7.59 13.34 7.23
CA LYS A 88 7.04 13.83 8.50
C LYS A 88 5.65 13.27 8.79
N SER A 89 5.07 12.51 7.84
CA SER A 89 3.78 11.86 8.04
C SER A 89 3.81 10.92 9.25
N PRO A 90 2.79 10.95 10.12
CA PRO A 90 2.75 10.06 11.28
C PRO A 90 2.84 8.56 10.95
N ALA A 91 2.36 8.13 9.77
CA ALA A 91 2.46 6.74 9.32
C ALA A 91 3.90 6.29 9.05
N LEU A 92 4.78 7.24 8.71
CA LEU A 92 6.18 6.99 8.36
C LEU A 92 7.13 7.46 9.47
N ALA A 93 6.62 7.94 10.61
CA ALA A 93 7.43 8.49 11.70
C ALA A 93 8.44 7.49 12.29
N LYS A 94 8.18 6.19 12.18
CA LYS A 94 9.10 5.12 12.59
C LYS A 94 9.75 4.41 11.41
N PHE A 95 9.65 4.94 10.20
CA PHE A 95 10.25 4.37 9.01
C PHE A 95 11.20 5.40 8.37
N PRO A 96 12.52 5.16 8.37
CA PRO A 96 13.48 6.12 7.81
C PRO A 96 13.24 6.26 6.30
N THR A 97 12.79 7.43 5.87
CA THR A 97 12.47 7.72 4.46
C THR A 97 12.76 9.17 4.11
N GLU A 98 12.78 9.44 2.82
CA GLU A 98 12.90 10.77 2.22
C GLU A 98 11.66 11.09 1.39
N PHE A 99 11.57 12.33 0.88
CA PHE A 99 10.42 12.80 0.13
C PHE A 99 10.17 12.02 -1.17
N HIS A 100 11.22 11.42 -1.72
CA HIS A 100 11.21 10.62 -2.95
C HIS A 100 11.64 9.17 -2.69
N SER A 101 11.40 8.30 -3.66
CA SER A 101 11.94 6.94 -3.67
C SER A 101 13.46 6.91 -3.46
N ASN A 102 13.94 6.01 -2.60
CA ASN A 102 15.35 5.73 -2.37
C ASN A 102 15.56 4.22 -2.11
N TRP A 103 16.80 3.78 -1.94
CA TRP A 103 17.13 2.35 -1.83
C TRP A 103 16.44 1.59 -0.69
N GLN A 104 15.99 2.27 0.37
CA GLN A 104 15.19 1.67 1.46
C GLN A 104 13.90 1.01 0.92
N TRP A 105 13.37 1.52 -0.19
CA TRP A 105 12.10 1.10 -0.77
C TRP A 105 12.23 0.00 -1.82
N TRP A 106 13.45 -0.46 -2.13
CA TRP A 106 13.71 -1.37 -3.25
C TRP A 106 12.85 -2.64 -3.20
N HIS A 107 12.89 -3.41 -2.10
CA HIS A 107 12.11 -4.64 -1.99
C HIS A 107 10.61 -4.35 -1.80
N LEU A 108 10.28 -3.26 -1.11
CA LEU A 108 8.89 -2.86 -0.86
C LEU A 108 8.17 -2.58 -2.17
N VAL A 109 8.71 -1.69 -3.00
CA VAL A 109 8.07 -1.28 -4.25
C VAL A 109 8.07 -2.42 -5.28
N LYS A 110 9.09 -3.28 -5.30
CA LYS A 110 9.09 -4.46 -6.17
C LYS A 110 8.05 -5.51 -5.80
N ASN A 111 7.68 -5.60 -4.52
CA ASN A 111 6.65 -6.50 -4.01
C ASN A 111 5.37 -5.71 -3.65
N SER A 112 4.93 -4.88 -4.59
CA SER A 112 3.76 -4.00 -4.39
C SER A 112 2.93 -3.86 -5.66
N ARG A 113 1.72 -3.32 -5.51
CA ARG A 113 0.85 -2.94 -6.62
C ARG A 113 0.13 -1.63 -6.32
N PRO A 114 0.64 -0.48 -6.81
CA PRO A 114 -0.03 0.81 -6.63
C PRO A 114 -1.46 0.77 -7.17
N ILE A 115 -2.43 1.16 -6.34
CA ILE A 115 -3.85 1.19 -6.66
C ILE A 115 -4.17 2.50 -7.38
N GLN A 116 -5.01 2.42 -8.41
CA GLN A 116 -5.54 3.57 -9.14
C GLN A 116 -6.69 4.20 -8.35
N PHE A 117 -6.49 5.43 -7.88
CA PHE A 117 -7.45 6.23 -7.12
C PHE A 117 -8.09 7.34 -7.99
N ASP A 118 -8.17 7.16 -9.31
CA ASP A 118 -8.68 8.19 -10.23
C ASP A 118 -10.07 8.69 -9.86
N ASP A 119 -10.95 7.77 -9.43
CA ASP A 119 -12.34 8.06 -9.09
C ASP A 119 -12.51 8.65 -7.67
N THR A 120 -11.41 8.95 -6.96
CA THR A 120 -11.46 9.65 -5.65
C THR A 120 -11.49 11.17 -5.85
N PRO A 121 -11.95 11.95 -4.84
CA PRO A 121 -11.95 13.41 -4.90
C PRO A 121 -10.62 14.03 -5.37
N ASP A 122 -10.69 15.18 -6.03
CA ASP A 122 -9.54 15.86 -6.62
C ASP A 122 -8.48 16.29 -5.61
N ASP A 123 -8.86 16.47 -4.35
CA ASP A 123 -8.00 16.81 -3.22
C ASP A 123 -7.48 15.56 -2.47
N TYR A 124 -7.99 14.37 -2.78
CA TYR A 124 -7.51 13.12 -2.20
C TYR A 124 -6.09 12.81 -2.68
N ARG A 125 -5.18 12.59 -1.72
CA ARG A 125 -3.79 12.23 -2.00
C ARG A 125 -3.43 10.97 -1.22
N PRO A 126 -2.98 9.90 -1.89
CA PRO A 126 -2.33 8.79 -1.20
C PRO A 126 -1.14 9.28 -0.38
N MET A 127 -0.88 8.65 0.77
CA MET A 127 0.23 9.00 1.65
C MET A 127 1.59 8.68 1.02
N VAL A 128 1.63 7.58 0.27
CA VAL A 128 2.75 7.22 -0.62
C VAL A 128 2.17 7.16 -2.03
N GLN A 129 2.37 8.23 -2.78
CA GLN A 129 1.79 8.43 -4.11
C GLN A 129 2.82 8.08 -5.18
N VAL A 130 2.51 7.08 -5.99
CA VAL A 130 3.35 6.68 -7.13
C VAL A 130 3.07 7.62 -8.29
N ILE A 131 4.12 8.08 -8.96
CA ILE A 131 4.01 8.91 -10.14
C ILE A 131 3.81 7.97 -11.33
N ASP A 132 2.67 8.06 -12.00
CA ASP A 132 2.44 7.30 -13.23
C ASP A 132 3.15 7.95 -14.42
N ASN A 133 3.29 7.22 -15.53
CA ASN A 133 3.77 7.84 -16.76
C ASN A 133 2.75 8.81 -17.35
N PHE A 134 3.26 9.71 -18.19
CA PHE A 134 2.49 10.74 -18.89
C PHE A 134 1.47 10.20 -19.91
N VAL A 135 1.53 8.92 -20.30
CA VAL A 135 0.59 8.33 -21.27
C VAL A 135 -0.70 7.90 -20.58
N ARG A 136 -0.60 7.32 -19.36
CA ARG A 136 -1.74 6.86 -18.57
C ARG A 136 -2.20 7.89 -17.55
N ASN A 137 -1.24 8.50 -16.85
CA ASN A 137 -1.42 9.56 -15.87
C ASN A 137 -2.43 9.24 -14.74
N HIS A 138 -2.42 7.99 -14.24
CA HIS A 138 -3.28 7.59 -13.12
C HIS A 138 -2.82 8.18 -11.77
N LYS A 139 -3.78 8.46 -10.88
CA LYS A 139 -3.55 8.77 -9.46
C LYS A 139 -3.22 7.48 -8.71
N LEU A 140 -1.95 7.07 -8.75
CA LEU A 140 -1.50 5.81 -8.15
C LEU A 140 -1.09 5.96 -6.67
N GLY A 141 -1.53 5.03 -5.81
CA GLY A 141 -1.20 5.04 -4.39
C GLY A 141 -0.75 3.67 -3.86
N LEU A 142 0.35 3.65 -3.10
CA LEU A 142 0.83 2.46 -2.38
C LEU A 142 0.26 2.38 -0.98
N ILE A 143 0.22 3.52 -0.29
CA ILE A 143 -0.32 3.65 1.06
C ILE A 143 -1.32 4.78 1.05
N ALA A 144 -2.53 4.53 1.53
CA ALA A 144 -3.61 5.50 1.52
C ALA A 144 -4.52 5.27 2.73
N GLU A 145 -5.17 6.33 3.22
CA GLU A 145 -6.05 6.24 4.38
C GLU A 145 -7.41 6.84 4.08
N THR A 146 -8.44 6.30 4.72
CA THR A 146 -9.82 6.74 4.54
C THR A 146 -10.65 6.47 5.78
N LYS A 147 -11.68 7.29 5.99
CA LYS A 147 -12.84 6.90 6.79
C LYS A 147 -13.66 5.86 6.03
N VAL A 148 -14.37 5.02 6.76
CA VAL A 148 -15.38 4.11 6.21
C VAL A 148 -16.56 4.10 7.17
N GLY A 149 -17.53 4.99 6.95
CA GLY A 149 -18.61 5.22 7.91
C GLY A 149 -18.05 5.63 9.27
N LYS A 150 -18.33 4.84 10.31
CA LYS A 150 -17.81 5.10 11.67
C LYS A 150 -16.34 4.70 11.83
N GLY A 151 -15.86 3.77 11.00
CA GLY A 151 -14.54 3.18 11.08
C GLY A 151 -13.48 3.94 10.30
N LYS A 152 -12.24 3.46 10.39
CA LYS A 152 -11.08 4.03 9.72
C LYS A 152 -10.22 2.92 9.15
N MET A 153 -9.68 3.13 7.96
CA MET A 153 -8.88 2.13 7.26
C MET A 153 -7.60 2.75 6.68
N LEU A 154 -6.48 2.09 6.94
CA LEU A 154 -5.20 2.31 6.29
C LEU A 154 -4.99 1.17 5.30
N ILE A 155 -4.85 1.50 4.03
CA ILE A 155 -4.62 0.56 2.93
C ILE A 155 -3.12 0.58 2.62
N CYS A 156 -2.48 -0.59 2.56
CA CYS A 156 -1.09 -0.72 2.14
C CYS A 156 -0.96 -1.83 1.09
N ALA A 157 -0.79 -1.44 -0.18
CA ALA A 157 -0.67 -2.35 -1.31
C ALA A 157 0.78 -2.82 -1.52
N ILE A 158 1.46 -3.15 -0.43
CA ILE A 158 2.81 -3.73 -0.37
C ILE A 158 2.70 -5.04 0.40
N ASP A 159 3.32 -6.10 -0.10
CA ASP A 159 3.37 -7.39 0.58
C ASP A 159 4.36 -7.36 1.76
N LEU A 160 3.95 -6.73 2.85
CA LEU A 160 4.78 -6.63 4.06
C LEU A 160 4.91 -7.98 4.77
N LEU A 161 3.84 -8.78 4.82
CA LEU A 161 3.82 -10.05 5.56
C LEU A 161 4.63 -11.15 4.85
N GLY A 162 4.63 -11.19 3.51
CA GLY A 162 5.45 -12.12 2.73
C GLY A 162 6.93 -11.75 2.67
N ASN A 163 7.31 -10.53 3.05
CA ASN A 163 8.69 -10.03 3.00
C ASN A 163 9.30 -9.78 4.39
N GLN A 164 8.86 -10.50 5.42
CA GLN A 164 9.35 -10.33 6.80
C GLN A 164 10.83 -10.71 6.98
N ASP A 165 11.48 -11.34 6.00
CA ASP A 165 12.93 -11.52 5.98
C ASP A 165 13.68 -10.19 5.76
N LYS A 166 13.05 -9.20 5.13
CA LYS A 166 13.62 -7.87 4.87
C LYS A 166 13.43 -6.91 6.06
N PRO A 167 14.50 -6.23 6.53
CA PRO A 167 14.39 -5.28 7.65
C PRO A 167 13.44 -4.11 7.36
N GLU A 168 13.44 -3.59 6.14
CA GLU A 168 12.56 -2.50 5.71
C GLU A 168 11.07 -2.87 5.74
N ALA A 169 10.72 -4.12 5.44
CA ALA A 169 9.33 -4.58 5.50
C ALA A 169 8.83 -4.69 6.93
N ARG A 170 9.66 -5.22 7.84
CA ARG A 170 9.38 -5.24 9.28
C ARG A 170 9.24 -3.83 9.84
N GLN A 171 10.16 -2.94 9.47
CA GLN A 171 10.17 -1.56 9.97
C GLN A 171 8.94 -0.76 9.46
N LEU A 172 8.59 -0.90 8.19
CA LEU A 172 7.41 -0.24 7.63
C LEU A 172 6.13 -0.79 8.30
N LEU A 173 6.00 -2.12 8.41
CA LEU A 173 4.85 -2.74 9.10
C LEU A 173 4.73 -2.22 10.54
N HIS A 174 5.83 -2.18 11.30
CA HIS A 174 5.86 -1.61 12.64
C HIS A 174 5.38 -0.16 12.65
N SER A 175 5.87 0.68 11.74
CA SER A 175 5.47 2.09 11.64
C SER A 175 3.98 2.24 11.36
N LEU A 176 3.42 1.45 10.43
CA LEU A 176 1.99 1.49 10.08
C LEU A 176 1.10 0.98 11.22
N LEU A 177 1.49 -0.09 11.92
CA LEU A 177 0.75 -0.60 13.07
C LEU A 177 0.69 0.42 14.21
N GLN A 178 1.84 1.02 14.53
CA GLN A 178 1.95 2.04 15.58
C GLN A 178 1.16 3.30 15.23
N TYR A 179 1.16 3.69 13.95
CA TYR A 179 0.34 4.79 13.48
C TYR A 179 -1.15 4.47 13.62
N THR A 180 -1.59 3.33 13.10
CA THR A 180 -3.00 2.90 13.11
C THR A 180 -3.53 2.80 14.54
N ASP A 181 -2.73 2.31 15.48
CA ASP A 181 -3.12 2.23 16.90
C ASP A 181 -3.19 3.60 17.59
N SER A 182 -2.42 4.58 17.11
CA SER A 182 -2.34 5.90 17.74
C SER A 182 -3.60 6.76 17.55
N ARG A 183 -3.67 7.85 18.34
CA ARG A 183 -4.65 8.94 18.14
C ARG A 183 -4.38 9.77 16.90
N LYS A 184 -3.16 9.71 16.33
CA LYS A 184 -2.79 10.44 15.11
C LYS A 184 -3.44 9.83 13.87
N PHE A 185 -3.90 8.58 13.93
CA PHE A 185 -4.71 7.98 12.87
C PHE A 185 -6.12 8.57 12.86
N ALA A 186 -6.22 9.68 12.12
CA ALA A 186 -7.40 10.50 12.00
C ALA A 186 -7.60 10.91 10.52
N PRO A 187 -7.86 9.93 9.63
CA PRO A 187 -8.11 10.22 8.22
C PRO A 187 -9.24 11.23 8.09
N LYS A 188 -9.04 12.23 7.23
CA LYS A 188 -10.01 13.30 6.98
C LYS A 188 -10.96 12.93 5.84
N ALA A 189 -10.41 12.38 4.77
CA ALA A 189 -11.15 11.95 3.58
C ALA A 189 -11.95 10.69 3.84
N GLU A 190 -13.06 10.57 3.13
CA GLU A 190 -13.91 9.39 3.08
C GLU A 190 -14.07 8.98 1.62
N ILE A 191 -13.54 7.81 1.28
CA ILE A 191 -13.77 7.15 0.00
C ILE A 191 -15.11 6.43 0.09
N ASP A 192 -15.95 6.63 -0.92
CA ASP A 192 -17.22 5.95 -1.05
C ASP A 192 -17.09 4.42 -0.94
N GLY A 193 -18.04 3.78 -0.27
CA GLY A 193 -18.01 2.35 0.01
C GLY A 193 -18.10 1.48 -1.25
N GLU A 194 -18.87 1.90 -2.27
CA GLU A 194 -18.95 1.17 -3.54
C GLU A 194 -17.66 1.33 -4.35
N LEU A 195 -17.05 2.51 -4.31
CA LEU A 195 -15.71 2.70 -4.87
C LEU A 195 -14.67 1.81 -4.17
N LEU A 196 -14.70 1.71 -2.83
CA LEU A 196 -13.81 0.79 -2.10
C LEU A 196 -14.04 -0.68 -2.51
N LYS A 197 -15.30 -1.12 -2.70
CA LYS A 197 -15.59 -2.47 -3.19
C LYS A 197 -15.06 -2.72 -4.61
N LYS A 198 -15.14 -1.73 -5.49
CA LYS A 198 -14.57 -1.77 -6.85
C LYS A 198 -13.04 -1.89 -6.82
N LEU A 199 -12.37 -1.10 -5.98
CA LEU A 199 -10.91 -1.11 -5.85
C LEU A 199 -10.39 -2.35 -5.13
N LEU A 200 -11.17 -2.88 -4.17
CA LEU A 200 -10.82 -3.97 -3.26
C LEU A 200 -11.87 -5.10 -3.36
N PRO A 201 -11.91 -5.86 -4.47
CA PRO A 201 -12.94 -6.86 -4.72
C PRO A 201 -12.85 -8.05 -3.76
N ILE A 202 -13.94 -8.82 -3.67
CA ILE A 202 -13.95 -10.08 -2.94
C ILE A 202 -12.90 -11.02 -3.56
N THR A 203 -11.99 -11.47 -2.73
CA THR A 203 -11.08 -12.56 -3.04
C THR A 203 -11.82 -13.89 -2.84
N ARG A 204 -12.44 -14.40 -3.91
CA ARG A 204 -12.93 -15.78 -3.94
C ARG A 204 -11.71 -16.71 -4.05
N ASP A 205 -11.09 -17.05 -2.93
CA ASP A 205 -10.16 -18.17 -2.89
C ASP A 205 -10.88 -19.37 -2.26
N SER A 206 -11.26 -20.32 -3.12
CA SER A 206 -11.47 -21.71 -2.74
C SER A 206 -10.16 -22.27 -2.14
N HIS A 207 -10.31 -22.93 -1.00
CA HIS A 207 -9.31 -23.57 -0.14
C HIS A 207 -8.81 -22.74 1.03
N ALA A 208 -9.40 -23.06 2.18
CA ALA A 208 -8.92 -22.78 3.51
C ALA A 208 -7.44 -23.12 3.67
N LEU A 209 -6.64 -22.12 4.05
CA LEU A 209 -5.31 -22.32 4.61
C LEU A 209 -5.25 -21.58 5.95
N TYR A 210 -5.77 -22.24 6.99
CA TYR A 210 -5.26 -22.20 8.35
C TYR A 210 -5.77 -23.48 9.05
N ARG A 211 -5.05 -24.59 8.84
CA ARG A 211 -5.03 -25.71 9.78
C ARG A 211 -3.58 -26.02 10.10
N ARG A 212 -3.30 -25.93 11.40
CA ARG A 212 -2.06 -26.21 12.15
C ARG A 212 -1.02 -25.11 12.15
#